data_AF-A0A9D1FJ77-F1
#
_entry.id   AF-A0A9D1FJ77-F1
#
_cell.length_a   1.000
_cell.length_b   1.000
_cell.length_c   1.000
_cell.angle_alpha   90.00
_cell.angle_beta   90.00
_cell.angle_gamma   90.00
#
_symmetry.space_group_name_H-M   'P 1'
#
loop_
_entity.id
_entity.type
_entity.pdbx_description
1 polymer ?
#
loop_
_entity_poly.entity_id
_entity_poly.type
_entity_poly.pdbx_seq_one_letter_code
_entity_poly.pdbx_strand_id
1 'polypeptide(L)'
;MHIDSIKLFGITPKKSAENKNGTKTKGETFQSGSFSDLNALKKTGVVGVSSEYKNDNQRQIDATILNFRKANNAAKVFLRKAVLAQKNILDDASNVLSMADEAQGKYTEMLGLYNAGAPIASLGDKRYEITRNADGNAMMDEYTQDGTLLSTTYFEKGLPVLYVQGAQELPDGTTKVDLEIDYKDAKPLKYTQSGRFLPNGECIVEKEIEFANGKPRVYRQGQRDYLDDVTTVEKIIHFDGDMPIKYEEDVTFCPDSSFISSTRADFEDGEIISYAQDSSETANGRDGFKRRILFENGKLALYQEDFEKRPDYSYEFSKSIDFENGREKTYMEGFEELSDGPSRIDKMIKLENKLPKSVIFGLDFGVEKHAEKIFEDVNGIWVQVKKNN
;
A
#
# COMPACT_ATOMS: atom_id res chain seq x y z
N MET A 1 -32.01 52.74 -11.24
CA MET A 1 -31.60 51.65 -12.14
C MET A 1 -32.45 50.45 -11.78
N HIS A 2 -33.39 50.08 -12.65
CA HIS A 2 -34.36 48.99 -12.44
C HIS A 2 -33.64 47.64 -12.31
N ILE A 3 -34.03 46.84 -11.33
CA ILE A 3 -33.63 45.43 -11.23
C ILE A 3 -34.91 44.60 -11.36
N ASP A 4 -34.93 43.79 -12.41
CA ASP A 4 -35.99 42.82 -12.70
C ASP A 4 -36.07 41.71 -11.64
N SER A 5 -37.29 41.22 -11.50
CA SER A 5 -37.79 40.15 -10.64
C SER A 5 -36.82 39.00 -10.28
N ILE A 6 -36.71 38.72 -8.97
CA ILE A 6 -36.25 37.43 -8.44
C ILE A 6 -37.33 36.37 -8.77
N LYS A 7 -37.02 35.44 -9.68
CA LYS A 7 -37.85 34.24 -9.89
C LYS A 7 -37.60 33.26 -8.74
N LEU A 8 -38.56 33.18 -7.81
CA LEU A 8 -38.69 32.02 -6.92
C LEU A 8 -39.25 30.85 -7.74
N PHE A 9 -38.48 29.77 -7.88
CA PHE A 9 -39.04 28.49 -8.32
C PHE A 9 -39.80 27.88 -7.14
N GLY A 10 -41.13 28.02 -7.16
CA GLY A 10 -42.03 27.29 -6.27
C GLY A 10 -42.06 25.82 -6.67
N ILE A 11 -41.75 24.92 -5.73
CA ILE A 11 -41.96 23.49 -5.88
C ILE A 11 -43.46 23.23 -5.82
N THR A 12 -44.05 22.74 -6.92
CA THR A 12 -45.40 22.17 -6.94
C THR A 12 -45.37 20.83 -6.18
N PRO A 13 -46.21 20.59 -5.17
CA PRO A 13 -46.24 19.30 -4.50
C PRO A 13 -46.78 18.22 -5.44
N LYS A 14 -45.98 17.19 -5.74
CA LYS A 14 -46.45 15.94 -6.33
C LYS A 14 -47.46 15.31 -5.37
N LYS A 15 -48.68 15.03 -5.84
CA LYS A 15 -49.70 14.25 -5.14
C LYS A 15 -49.09 12.92 -4.68
N SER A 16 -49.03 12.72 -3.37
CA SER A 16 -48.83 11.42 -2.75
C SER A 16 -50.05 10.55 -3.03
N ALA A 17 -49.83 9.37 -3.60
CA ALA A 17 -50.82 8.30 -3.61
C ALA A 17 -51.17 7.92 -2.17
N GLU A 18 -52.46 7.82 -1.90
CA GLU A 18 -53.00 7.29 -0.65
C GLU A 18 -52.49 5.87 -0.42
N ASN A 19 -51.90 5.62 0.75
CA ASN A 19 -51.94 4.28 1.31
C ASN A 19 -52.34 4.34 2.79
N LYS A 20 -53.43 3.64 3.10
CA LYS A 20 -54.09 3.58 4.40
C LYS A 20 -53.32 2.62 5.30
N ASN A 21 -52.69 3.13 6.36
CA ASN A 21 -52.77 2.65 7.75
C ASN A 21 -51.62 3.19 8.60
N GLY A 22 -51.94 3.58 9.83
CA GLY A 22 -51.16 4.50 10.66
C GLY A 22 -49.82 3.99 11.18
N THR A 23 -48.85 4.91 11.23
CA THR A 23 -48.28 5.39 12.51
C THR A 23 -47.58 6.73 12.25
N LYS A 24 -48.14 7.81 12.81
CA LYS A 24 -47.58 9.17 12.74
C LYS A 24 -46.45 9.30 13.78
N THR A 25 -45.20 9.36 13.35
CA THR A 25 -44.15 10.06 14.10
C THR A 25 -44.15 11.52 13.66
N LYS A 26 -44.32 12.43 14.63
CA LYS A 26 -44.37 13.88 14.44
C LYS A 26 -43.07 14.35 13.78
N GLY A 27 -43.15 14.81 12.53
CA GLY A 27 -42.14 15.68 11.96
C GLY A 27 -42.22 17.03 12.67
N GLU A 28 -41.14 17.42 13.33
CA GLU A 28 -40.99 18.79 13.83
C GLU A 28 -40.97 19.74 12.63
N THR A 29 -42.03 20.54 12.53
CA THR A 29 -42.12 21.68 11.62
C THR A 29 -41.01 22.67 11.97
N PHE A 30 -40.00 22.80 11.11
CA PHE A 30 -39.05 23.90 11.17
C PHE A 30 -39.82 25.22 11.04
N GLN A 31 -39.77 26.05 12.09
CA GLN A 31 -40.22 27.43 12.01
C GLN A 31 -39.32 28.17 11.02
N SER A 32 -39.93 28.66 9.94
CA SER A 32 -39.30 29.61 9.02
C SER A 32 -38.83 30.83 9.81
N GLY A 33 -37.53 31.07 9.83
CA GLY A 33 -36.95 32.34 10.31
C GLY A 33 -37.64 33.51 9.63
N SER A 34 -37.96 34.53 10.41
CA SER A 34 -38.76 35.67 9.99
C SER A 34 -38.07 36.46 8.86
N PHE A 35 -38.86 36.99 7.93
CA PHE A 35 -38.40 37.85 6.82
C PHE A 35 -37.54 39.06 7.26
N SER A 36 -37.57 39.42 8.55
CA SER A 36 -36.72 40.45 9.17
C SER A 36 -35.22 40.14 9.10
N ASP A 37 -34.84 38.87 9.20
CA ASP A 37 -33.42 38.45 9.23
C ASP A 37 -32.77 38.57 7.84
N LEU A 38 -33.56 38.36 6.77
CA LEU A 38 -33.13 38.53 5.37
C LEU A 38 -32.83 39.97 4.97
N ASN A 39 -33.51 40.96 5.58
CA ASN A 39 -33.24 42.37 5.29
C ASN A 39 -32.01 42.92 6.06
N ALA A 40 -31.63 42.30 7.18
CA ALA A 40 -30.37 42.60 7.85
C ALA A 40 -29.15 42.09 7.04
N LEU A 41 -29.28 40.91 6.42
CA LEU A 41 -28.26 40.29 5.55
C LEU A 41 -27.99 41.07 4.25
N LYS A 42 -28.95 41.87 3.75
CA LYS A 42 -28.72 42.72 2.56
C LYS A 42 -27.67 43.81 2.78
N LYS A 43 -27.39 44.21 4.02
CA LYS A 43 -26.33 45.18 4.35
C LYS A 43 -24.93 44.56 4.42
N THR A 44 -24.80 43.24 4.29
CA THR A 44 -23.54 42.49 4.49
C THR A 44 -22.97 41.83 3.24
N GLY A 45 -23.43 42.19 2.02
CA GLY A 45 -22.86 41.66 0.77
C GLY A 45 -23.42 40.29 0.32
N VAL A 46 -24.59 39.91 0.83
CA VAL A 46 -25.29 38.66 0.52
C VAL A 46 -25.96 38.70 -0.84
N VAL A 47 -25.66 37.72 -1.70
CA VAL A 47 -26.15 37.69 -3.10
C VAL A 47 -27.20 36.59 -3.35
N GLY A 48 -27.34 35.62 -2.43
CA GLY A 48 -28.33 34.54 -2.53
C GLY A 48 -28.43 33.70 -1.25
N VAL A 49 -29.56 33.00 -1.08
CA VAL A 49 -29.83 32.07 0.03
C VAL A 49 -30.32 30.75 -0.54
N SER A 50 -29.85 29.61 -0.05
CA SER A 50 -30.38 28.29 -0.46
C SER A 50 -30.35 27.28 0.68
N SER A 51 -31.43 26.50 0.82
CA SER A 51 -31.54 25.39 1.77
C SER A 51 -31.14 24.03 1.19
N GLU A 52 -31.05 23.91 -0.14
CA GLU A 52 -30.80 22.64 -0.85
C GLU A 52 -29.34 22.17 -0.70
N TYR A 53 -28.39 23.10 -0.60
CA TYR A 53 -26.96 22.77 -0.49
C TYR A 53 -26.58 22.05 0.81
N LYS A 54 -27.33 22.23 1.90
CA LYS A 54 -26.94 21.65 3.21
C LYS A 54 -27.01 20.13 3.21
N ASN A 55 -28.11 19.56 2.68
CA ASN A 55 -28.39 18.13 2.82
C ASN A 55 -27.57 17.28 1.84
N ASP A 56 -27.43 17.72 0.58
CA ASP A 56 -26.71 16.94 -0.43
C ASP A 56 -25.19 17.00 -0.22
N ASN A 57 -24.65 18.17 0.17
CA ASN A 57 -23.24 18.29 0.53
C ASN A 57 -22.91 17.48 1.78
N GLN A 58 -23.76 17.53 2.82
CA GLN A 58 -23.54 16.73 4.03
C GLN A 58 -23.57 15.23 3.73
N ARG A 59 -24.50 14.75 2.89
CA ARG A 59 -24.54 13.33 2.49
C ARG A 59 -23.29 12.89 1.73
N GLN A 60 -22.78 13.72 0.82
CA GLN A 60 -21.54 13.42 0.08
C GLN A 60 -20.32 13.38 1.01
N ILE A 61 -20.24 14.31 1.96
CA ILE A 61 -19.21 14.33 2.99
C ILE A 61 -19.31 13.08 3.86
N ASP A 62 -20.50 12.76 4.36
CA ASP A 62 -20.72 11.58 5.21
C ASP A 62 -20.37 10.28 4.48
N ALA A 63 -20.71 10.17 3.19
CA ALA A 63 -20.34 9.04 2.35
C ALA A 63 -18.82 8.93 2.18
N THR A 64 -18.13 10.05 1.93
CA THR A 64 -16.67 10.07 1.79
C THR A 64 -16.00 9.76 3.13
N ILE A 65 -16.48 10.32 4.24
CA ILE A 65 -16.01 9.99 5.59
C ILE A 65 -16.23 8.51 5.90
N LEU A 66 -17.35 7.92 5.46
CA LEU A 66 -17.59 6.49 5.63
C LEU A 66 -16.59 5.65 4.82
N ASN A 67 -16.34 6.00 3.55
CA ASN A 67 -15.34 5.34 2.73
C ASN A 67 -13.94 5.45 3.34
N PHE A 68 -13.58 6.65 3.80
CA PHE A 68 -12.36 6.89 4.55
C PHE A 68 -12.28 6.00 5.79
N ARG A 69 -13.32 5.92 6.63
CA ARG A 69 -13.32 5.06 7.83
C ARG A 69 -13.14 3.59 7.47
N LYS A 70 -13.73 3.13 6.37
CA LYS A 70 -13.52 1.77 5.85
C LYS A 70 -12.07 1.56 5.42
N ALA A 71 -11.50 2.49 4.64
CA ALA A 71 -10.11 2.44 4.20
C ALA A 71 -9.13 2.49 5.38
N ASN A 72 -9.36 3.36 6.37
CA ASN A 72 -8.55 3.44 7.59
C ASN A 72 -8.63 2.16 8.42
N ASN A 73 -9.80 1.54 8.52
CA ASN A 73 -9.92 0.23 9.18
C ASN A 73 -9.18 -0.86 8.40
N ALA A 74 -9.25 -0.86 7.06
CA ALA A 74 -8.48 -1.77 6.22
C ALA A 74 -6.97 -1.58 6.42
N ALA A 75 -6.49 -0.33 6.42
CA ALA A 75 -5.11 0.03 6.72
C ALA A 75 -4.67 -0.48 8.11
N LYS A 76 -5.49 -0.31 9.14
CA LYS A 76 -5.21 -0.84 10.49
C LYS A 76 -5.14 -2.36 10.57
N VAL A 77 -6.01 -3.05 9.82
CA VAL A 77 -5.97 -4.52 9.75
C VAL A 77 -4.71 -4.96 9.03
N PHE A 78 -4.39 -4.31 7.91
CA PHE A 78 -3.20 -4.55 7.12
C PHE A 78 -1.92 -4.33 7.94
N LEU A 79 -1.85 -3.24 8.70
CA LEU A 79 -0.75 -2.95 9.62
C LEU A 79 -0.46 -4.08 10.59
N ARG A 80 -1.52 -4.65 11.20
CA ARG A 80 -1.36 -5.78 12.12
C ARG A 80 -0.80 -7.01 11.41
N LYS A 81 -1.23 -7.25 10.16
CA LYS A 81 -0.67 -8.34 9.33
C LYS A 81 0.79 -8.08 8.99
N ALA A 82 1.14 -6.86 8.59
CA ALA A 82 2.50 -6.48 8.24
C ALA A 82 3.47 -6.61 9.42
N VAL A 83 3.09 -6.14 10.61
CA VAL A 83 3.89 -6.30 11.85
C VAL A 83 4.06 -7.77 12.23
N LEU A 84 3.00 -8.57 12.13
CA LEU A 84 3.10 -10.02 12.40
C LEU A 84 3.99 -10.73 11.38
N ALA A 85 3.87 -10.37 10.10
CA ALA A 85 4.72 -10.91 9.04
C ALA A 85 6.18 -10.54 9.28
N GLN A 86 6.49 -9.28 9.61
CA GLN A 86 7.84 -8.82 9.90
C GLN A 86 8.51 -9.69 10.97
N LYS A 87 7.82 -9.93 12.10
CA LYS A 87 8.38 -10.75 13.18
C LYS A 87 8.74 -12.15 12.70
N ASN A 88 7.81 -12.83 12.02
CA ASN A 88 8.04 -14.18 11.52
C ASN A 88 9.21 -14.22 10.52
N ILE A 89 9.33 -13.19 9.68
CA ILE A 89 10.41 -13.09 8.68
C ILE A 89 11.76 -12.86 9.34
N LEU A 90 11.84 -12.06 10.40
CA LEU A 90 13.07 -11.86 11.17
C LEU A 90 13.47 -13.14 11.92
N ASP A 91 12.51 -13.89 12.44
CA ASP A 91 12.76 -15.21 13.05
C ASP A 91 13.29 -16.19 11.98
N ASP A 92 12.69 -16.21 10.80
CA ASP A 92 13.13 -17.02 9.66
C ASP A 92 14.55 -16.63 9.20
N ALA A 93 14.83 -15.33 9.05
CA ALA A 93 16.14 -14.82 8.67
C ALA A 93 17.22 -15.20 9.71
N SER A 94 16.88 -15.15 11.00
CA SER A 94 17.77 -15.57 12.08
C SER A 94 18.07 -17.07 12.02
N ASN A 95 17.06 -17.90 11.71
CA ASN A 95 17.25 -19.34 11.52
C ASN A 95 18.18 -19.62 10.32
N VAL A 96 18.01 -18.92 9.20
CA VAL A 96 18.90 -19.05 8.02
C VAL A 96 20.35 -18.72 8.36
N LEU A 97 20.58 -17.67 9.16
CA LEU A 97 21.92 -17.33 9.62
C LEU A 97 22.53 -18.44 10.47
N SER A 98 21.76 -19.05 11.38
CA SER A 98 22.25 -20.18 12.18
C SER A 98 22.57 -21.42 11.34
N MET A 99 21.82 -21.68 10.26
CA MET A 99 22.11 -22.79 9.34
C MET A 99 23.47 -22.62 8.65
N ALA A 100 23.87 -21.38 8.33
CA ALA A 100 25.16 -21.06 7.75
C ALA A 100 26.32 -21.48 8.68
N ASP A 101 26.22 -21.06 9.94
CA ASP A 101 27.22 -21.34 10.98
C ASP A 101 27.29 -22.84 11.28
N GLU A 102 26.13 -23.51 11.36
CA GLU A 102 26.06 -24.96 11.53
C GLU A 102 26.70 -25.72 10.36
N ALA A 103 26.43 -25.31 9.11
CA ALA A 103 27.00 -25.93 7.93
C ALA A 103 28.53 -25.81 7.92
N GLN A 104 29.07 -24.63 8.25
CA GLN A 104 30.51 -24.42 8.31
C GLN A 104 31.17 -25.19 9.46
N GLY A 105 30.52 -25.25 10.62
CA GLY A 105 30.99 -26.04 11.77
C GLY A 105 31.07 -27.53 11.43
N LYS A 106 30.00 -28.09 10.87
CA LYS A 106 29.94 -29.49 10.41
C LYS A 106 31.01 -29.78 9.37
N TYR A 107 31.18 -28.91 8.38
CA TYR A 107 32.23 -29.08 7.36
C TYR A 107 33.63 -29.15 7.97
N THR A 108 33.93 -28.26 8.92
CA THR A 108 35.24 -28.23 9.59
C THR A 108 35.50 -29.54 10.34
N GLU A 109 34.51 -30.07 11.04
CA GLU A 109 34.60 -31.35 11.74
C GLU A 109 34.81 -32.52 10.76
N MET A 110 33.96 -32.61 9.74
CA MET A 110 34.00 -33.69 8.75
C MET A 110 35.29 -33.64 7.90
N LEU A 111 35.80 -32.45 7.59
CA LEU A 111 37.08 -32.28 6.91
C LEU A 111 38.26 -32.81 7.73
N GLY A 112 38.21 -32.66 9.06
CA GLY A 112 39.20 -33.25 9.96
C GLY A 112 39.23 -34.77 9.87
N LEU A 113 38.05 -35.42 9.86
CA LEU A 113 37.91 -36.87 9.70
C LEU A 113 38.34 -37.34 8.31
N TYR A 114 37.96 -36.61 7.27
CA TYR A 114 38.39 -36.87 5.89
C TYR A 114 39.92 -36.89 5.79
N ASN A 115 40.59 -35.88 6.32
CA ASN A 115 42.06 -35.78 6.31
C ASN A 115 42.74 -36.88 7.13
N ALA A 116 42.04 -37.49 8.10
CA ALA A 116 42.50 -38.66 8.84
C ALA A 116 42.27 -39.99 8.08
N GLY A 117 41.77 -39.94 6.84
CA GLY A 117 41.54 -41.11 5.99
C GLY A 117 40.12 -41.69 6.06
N ALA A 118 39.16 -40.97 6.65
CA ALA A 118 37.75 -41.37 6.71
C ALA A 118 36.89 -40.48 5.79
N PRO A 119 36.79 -40.78 4.48
CA PRO A 119 36.05 -39.95 3.53
C PRO A 119 34.53 -39.98 3.74
N ILE A 120 34.07 -41.01 4.44
CA ILE A 120 32.70 -41.18 4.91
C ILE A 120 32.76 -41.21 6.44
N ALA A 121 31.94 -40.38 7.08
CA ALA A 121 31.85 -40.30 8.53
C ALA A 121 30.39 -40.33 8.98
N SER A 122 30.15 -40.86 10.18
CA SER A 122 28.83 -40.81 10.83
C SER A 122 28.90 -39.88 12.02
N LEU A 123 27.92 -38.99 12.14
CA LEU A 123 27.76 -38.11 13.30
C LEU A 123 26.32 -38.24 13.80
N GLY A 124 26.15 -38.95 14.92
CA GLY A 124 24.83 -39.35 15.43
C GLY A 124 24.09 -40.26 14.44
N ASP A 125 22.86 -39.88 14.11
CA ASP A 125 21.97 -40.65 13.22
C ASP A 125 22.12 -40.28 11.73
N LYS A 126 23.19 -39.55 11.37
CA LYS A 126 23.45 -39.07 10.01
C LYS A 126 24.81 -39.56 9.51
N ARG A 127 24.90 -39.77 8.20
CA ARG A 127 26.13 -40.09 7.48
C ARG A 127 26.50 -38.91 6.59
N TYR A 128 27.79 -38.61 6.50
CA TYR A 128 28.34 -37.53 5.68
C TYR A 128 29.39 -38.09 4.74
N GLU A 129 29.44 -37.55 3.53
CA GLU A 129 30.44 -37.88 2.52
C GLU A 129 31.04 -36.59 1.96
N ILE A 130 32.37 -36.48 1.97
CA ILE A 130 33.07 -35.32 1.42
C ILE A 130 33.77 -35.73 0.12
N THR A 131 33.49 -34.97 -0.94
CA THR A 131 34.22 -35.03 -2.20
C THR A 131 35.03 -33.76 -2.38
N ARG A 132 36.31 -33.88 -2.75
CA ARG A 132 37.22 -32.74 -2.96
C ARG A 132 37.84 -32.77 -4.35
N ASN A 133 37.88 -31.60 -4.98
CA ASN A 133 38.57 -31.39 -6.24
C ASN A 133 39.98 -30.83 -5.99
N ALA A 134 40.88 -31.01 -6.97
CA ALA A 134 42.27 -30.55 -6.88
C ALA A 134 42.38 -29.02 -6.66
N ASP A 135 41.38 -28.26 -7.11
CA ASP A 135 41.34 -26.80 -7.02
C ASP A 135 40.90 -26.26 -5.64
N GLY A 136 40.67 -27.15 -4.66
CA GLY A 136 40.28 -26.77 -3.30
C GLY A 136 38.78 -26.58 -3.08
N ASN A 137 37.97 -26.80 -4.12
CA ASN A 137 36.52 -26.87 -4.00
C ASN A 137 36.11 -28.23 -3.41
N ALA A 138 35.03 -28.23 -2.64
CA ALA A 138 34.52 -29.42 -2.00
C ALA A 138 32.99 -29.47 -2.05
N MET A 139 32.47 -30.69 -1.94
CA MET A 139 31.05 -30.98 -1.78
C MET A 139 30.90 -31.87 -0.56
N MET A 140 29.88 -31.63 0.24
CA MET A 140 29.51 -32.45 1.40
C MET A 140 28.06 -32.88 1.26
N ASP A 141 27.84 -34.18 1.14
CA ASP A 141 26.51 -34.79 1.12
C ASP A 141 26.14 -35.31 2.51
N GLU A 142 24.94 -34.99 2.97
CA GLU A 142 24.35 -35.48 4.21
C GLU A 142 23.28 -36.52 3.88
N TYR A 143 23.38 -37.70 4.50
CA TYR A 143 22.47 -38.83 4.31
C TYR A 143 21.84 -39.26 5.63
N THR A 144 20.66 -39.86 5.54
CA THR A 144 20.14 -40.77 6.58
C THR A 144 21.03 -42.01 6.72
N GLN A 145 20.92 -42.73 7.83
CA GLN A 145 21.65 -44.00 8.01
C GLN A 145 21.30 -45.06 6.94
N ASP A 146 20.10 -45.02 6.35
CA ASP A 146 19.68 -45.93 5.28
C ASP A 146 20.19 -45.53 3.88
N GLY A 147 20.89 -44.39 3.77
CA GLY A 147 21.53 -43.93 2.53
C GLY A 147 20.69 -42.97 1.69
N THR A 148 19.55 -42.49 2.19
CA THR A 148 18.75 -41.45 1.53
C THR A 148 19.45 -40.10 1.65
N LEU A 149 19.70 -39.42 0.53
CA LEU A 149 20.30 -38.08 0.51
C LEU A 149 19.32 -37.07 1.12
N LEU A 150 19.78 -36.30 2.09
CA LEU A 150 19.03 -35.24 2.77
C LEU A 150 19.38 -33.88 2.18
N SER A 151 20.66 -33.56 2.08
CA SER A 151 21.14 -32.28 1.58
C SER A 151 22.56 -32.38 1.02
N THR A 152 22.91 -31.40 0.21
CA THR A 152 24.23 -31.22 -0.38
C THR A 152 24.70 -29.80 -0.10
N THR A 153 25.94 -29.65 0.36
CA THR A 153 26.57 -28.34 0.56
C THR A 153 27.84 -28.23 -0.27
N TYR A 154 27.96 -27.16 -1.04
CA TYR A 154 29.14 -26.85 -1.84
C TYR A 154 30.01 -25.82 -1.14
N PHE A 155 31.32 -26.01 -1.23
CA PHE A 155 32.32 -25.18 -0.60
C PHE A 155 33.36 -24.72 -1.62
N GLU A 156 33.70 -23.44 -1.58
CA GLU A 156 34.83 -22.86 -2.29
C GLU A 156 35.85 -22.34 -1.30
N LYS A 157 37.11 -22.77 -1.44
CA LYS A 157 38.20 -22.39 -0.52
C LYS A 157 37.85 -22.63 0.97
N GLY A 158 37.03 -23.63 1.24
CA GLY A 158 36.59 -24.03 2.58
C GLY A 158 35.47 -23.18 3.19
N LEU A 159 34.83 -22.30 2.42
CA LEU A 159 33.64 -21.54 2.82
C LEU A 159 32.42 -22.05 2.06
N PRO A 160 31.22 -22.08 2.66
CA PRO A 160 30.03 -22.55 1.97
C PRO A 160 29.65 -21.50 0.92
N VAL A 161 29.21 -21.99 -0.25
CA VAL A 161 28.71 -21.16 -1.35
C VAL A 161 27.28 -21.51 -1.73
N LEU A 162 26.86 -22.75 -1.50
CA LEU A 162 25.50 -23.22 -1.81
C LEU A 162 25.12 -24.37 -0.86
N TYR A 163 23.95 -24.30 -0.25
CA TYR A 163 23.30 -25.40 0.46
C TYR A 163 21.99 -25.74 -0.24
N VAL A 164 21.77 -27.01 -0.55
CA VAL A 164 20.53 -27.48 -1.20
C VAL A 164 19.98 -28.68 -0.44
N GLN A 165 18.67 -28.68 -0.21
CA GLN A 165 17.94 -29.77 0.43
C GLN A 165 16.74 -30.17 -0.42
N GLY A 166 16.51 -31.48 -0.52
CA GLY A 166 15.36 -32.03 -1.26
C GLY A 166 15.43 -31.79 -2.77
N ALA A 167 16.62 -31.64 -3.35
CA ALA A 167 16.78 -31.42 -4.78
C ALA A 167 16.28 -32.62 -5.58
N GLN A 168 15.41 -32.37 -6.56
CA GLN A 168 14.89 -33.38 -7.47
C GLN A 168 14.78 -32.83 -8.89
N GLU A 169 15.44 -33.49 -9.84
CA GLU A 169 15.23 -33.25 -11.27
C GLU A 169 14.11 -34.16 -11.79
N LEU A 170 13.15 -33.58 -12.52
CA LEU A 170 12.03 -34.29 -13.11
C LEU A 170 12.31 -34.65 -14.59
N PRO A 171 11.59 -35.62 -15.18
CA PRO A 171 11.81 -36.05 -16.56
C PRO A 171 11.61 -34.95 -17.62
N ASP A 172 10.86 -33.90 -17.29
CA ASP A 172 10.63 -32.74 -18.16
C ASP A 172 11.73 -31.68 -18.04
N GLY A 173 12.77 -31.93 -17.24
CA GLY A 173 13.87 -31.01 -16.94
C GLY A 173 13.57 -30.02 -15.80
N THR A 174 12.38 -30.08 -15.19
CA THR A 174 12.05 -29.23 -14.05
C THR A 174 12.90 -29.61 -12.84
N THR A 175 13.49 -28.63 -12.17
CA THR A 175 14.16 -28.83 -10.88
C THR A 175 13.24 -28.39 -9.73
N LYS A 176 13.12 -29.24 -8.71
CA LYS A 176 12.48 -28.91 -7.45
C LYS A 176 13.52 -28.88 -6.34
N VAL A 177 13.35 -27.95 -5.41
CA VAL A 177 14.14 -27.89 -4.16
C VAL A 177 13.19 -27.58 -3.01
N ASP A 178 13.38 -28.25 -1.88
CA ASP A 178 12.63 -27.92 -0.65
C ASP A 178 13.21 -26.67 -0.01
N LEU A 179 14.54 -26.55 -0.02
CA LEU A 179 15.26 -25.42 0.53
C LEU A 179 16.60 -25.24 -0.19
N GLU A 180 16.93 -24.00 -0.52
CA GLU A 180 18.21 -23.59 -1.10
C GLU A 180 18.73 -22.34 -0.39
N ILE A 181 20.05 -22.28 -0.12
CA ILE A 181 20.71 -21.10 0.43
C ILE A 181 21.97 -20.82 -0.38
N ASP A 182 22.00 -19.67 -1.03
CA ASP A 182 23.21 -19.12 -1.64
C ASP A 182 24.01 -18.36 -0.60
N TYR A 183 25.32 -18.55 -0.60
CA TYR A 183 26.23 -17.86 0.29
C TYR A 183 27.26 -17.06 -0.50
N LYS A 184 27.69 -15.94 0.09
CA LYS A 184 28.85 -15.19 -0.35
C LYS A 184 29.73 -14.89 0.86
N ASP A 185 31.00 -15.30 0.78
CA ASP A 185 31.96 -15.16 1.88
C ASP A 185 31.42 -15.74 3.21
N ALA A 186 30.80 -16.94 3.13
CA ALA A 186 30.13 -17.64 4.23
C ALA A 186 28.92 -16.93 4.85
N LYS A 187 28.40 -15.86 4.24
CA LYS A 187 27.18 -15.18 4.67
C LYS A 187 26.04 -15.49 3.71
N PRO A 188 24.81 -15.74 4.20
CA PRO A 188 23.66 -15.90 3.32
C PRO A 188 23.50 -14.68 2.41
N LEU A 189 23.29 -14.95 1.13
CA LEU A 189 22.95 -13.99 0.09
C LEU A 189 21.46 -14.12 -0.26
N LYS A 190 21.00 -15.36 -0.39
CA LYS A 190 19.63 -15.68 -0.80
C LYS A 190 19.20 -16.98 -0.13
N TYR A 191 17.95 -17.01 0.32
CA TYR A 191 17.26 -18.19 0.83
C TYR A 191 16.01 -18.41 -0.01
N THR A 192 15.80 -19.64 -0.46
CA THR A 192 14.64 -20.07 -1.24
C THR A 192 14.00 -21.26 -0.53
N GLN A 193 12.67 -21.24 -0.38
CA GLN A 193 11.89 -22.35 0.15
C GLN A 193 10.86 -22.81 -0.88
N SER A 194 10.74 -24.12 -1.07
CA SER A 194 9.82 -24.78 -1.99
C SER A 194 9.91 -24.21 -3.42
N GLY A 195 11.10 -24.27 -4.01
CA GLY A 195 11.36 -23.79 -5.37
C GLY A 195 10.99 -24.83 -6.44
N ARG A 196 10.42 -24.36 -7.55
CA ARG A 196 10.25 -25.14 -8.78
C ARG A 196 10.71 -24.30 -9.96
N PHE A 197 11.73 -24.78 -10.66
CA PHE A 197 12.38 -24.09 -11.78
C PHE A 197 12.20 -24.90 -13.05
N LEU A 198 11.56 -24.31 -14.05
CA LEU A 198 11.29 -24.98 -15.32
C LEU A 198 12.41 -24.68 -16.33
N PRO A 199 12.69 -25.57 -17.30
CA PRO A 199 13.75 -25.36 -18.30
C PRO A 199 13.55 -24.14 -19.20
N ASN A 200 12.31 -23.68 -19.32
CA ASN A 200 11.95 -22.51 -20.12
C ASN A 200 12.24 -21.18 -19.40
N GLY A 201 12.66 -21.21 -18.13
CA GLY A 201 12.94 -20.04 -17.31
C GLY A 201 11.82 -19.64 -16.35
N GLU A 202 10.62 -20.24 -16.47
CA GLU A 202 9.54 -20.00 -15.50
C GLU A 202 9.91 -20.57 -14.13
N CYS A 203 9.51 -19.90 -13.06
CA CYS A 203 9.70 -20.43 -11.73
C CYS A 203 8.52 -20.17 -10.80
N ILE A 204 8.42 -20.99 -9.76
CA ILE A 204 7.48 -20.83 -8.66
C ILE A 204 8.28 -20.97 -7.37
N VAL A 205 8.19 -19.98 -6.50
CA VAL A 205 8.87 -19.95 -5.21
C VAL A 205 7.86 -19.60 -4.13
N GLU A 206 7.73 -20.46 -3.11
CA GLU A 206 6.80 -20.21 -2.00
C GLU A 206 7.30 -19.06 -1.12
N LYS A 207 8.59 -19.04 -0.81
CA LYS A 207 9.20 -18.01 0.02
C LYS A 207 10.65 -17.79 -0.37
N GLU A 208 11.03 -16.52 -0.38
CA GLU A 208 12.39 -16.07 -0.68
C GLU A 208 12.82 -14.98 0.30
N ILE A 209 14.07 -15.01 0.74
CA ILE A 209 14.70 -13.93 1.51
C ILE A 209 16.02 -13.58 0.83
N GLU A 210 16.17 -12.33 0.40
CA GLU A 210 17.44 -11.76 -0.01
C GLU A 210 18.11 -11.07 1.18
N PHE A 211 19.42 -11.24 1.29
CA PHE A 211 20.23 -10.66 2.36
C PHE A 211 21.23 -9.65 1.81
N ALA A 212 21.48 -8.59 2.57
CA ALA A 212 22.58 -7.66 2.37
C ALA A 212 23.39 -7.58 3.66
N ASN A 213 24.67 -7.94 3.59
CA ASN A 213 25.58 -7.92 4.74
C ASN A 213 25.08 -8.72 5.97
N GLY A 214 24.37 -9.82 5.75
CA GLY A 214 23.81 -10.67 6.81
C GLY A 214 22.51 -10.15 7.43
N LYS A 215 21.89 -9.12 6.85
CA LYS A 215 20.56 -8.64 7.23
C LYS A 215 19.57 -8.86 6.10
N PRO A 216 18.29 -9.15 6.39
CA PRO A 216 17.28 -9.24 5.34
C PRO A 216 17.16 -7.90 4.61
N ARG A 217 17.00 -7.96 3.29
CA ARG A 217 16.80 -6.79 2.42
C ARG A 217 15.44 -6.85 1.75
N VAL A 218 15.07 -8.03 1.24
CA VAL A 218 13.79 -8.27 0.58
C VAL A 218 13.27 -9.62 1.03
N TYR A 219 11.99 -9.67 1.35
CA TYR A 219 11.23 -10.90 1.52
C TYR A 219 10.18 -10.98 0.43
N ARG A 220 10.03 -12.16 -0.18
CA ARG A 220 8.96 -12.45 -1.14
C ARG A 220 8.22 -13.72 -0.73
N GLN A 221 6.91 -13.72 -0.90
CA GLN A 221 6.06 -14.88 -0.73
C GLN A 221 5.22 -15.11 -1.99
N GLY A 222 5.14 -16.37 -2.43
CA GLY A 222 4.31 -16.78 -3.56
C GLY A 222 4.76 -16.15 -4.88
N GLN A 223 6.07 -16.09 -5.13
CA GLN A 223 6.60 -15.57 -6.39
C GLN A 223 6.34 -16.56 -7.54
N ARG A 224 5.97 -16.02 -8.69
CA ARG A 224 5.94 -16.73 -9.98
C ARG A 224 6.53 -15.87 -11.07
N ASP A 225 7.48 -16.43 -11.79
CA ASP A 225 8.08 -15.83 -12.99
C ASP A 225 7.54 -16.54 -14.22
N TYR A 226 7.10 -15.75 -15.20
CA TYR A 226 6.49 -16.22 -16.44
C TYR A 226 7.43 -16.01 -17.64
N LEU A 227 7.18 -16.73 -18.73
CA LEU A 227 7.98 -16.68 -19.97
C LEU A 227 8.06 -15.29 -20.62
N ASP A 228 7.08 -14.44 -20.36
CA ASP A 228 6.96 -13.10 -20.95
C ASP A 228 7.61 -12.03 -20.07
N ASP A 229 8.54 -12.39 -19.18
CA ASP A 229 9.21 -11.51 -18.21
C ASP A 229 8.25 -10.81 -17.24
N VAL A 230 7.03 -11.36 -17.08
CA VAL A 230 6.11 -10.95 -16.02
C VAL A 230 6.47 -11.71 -14.74
N THR A 231 6.49 -11.00 -13.62
CA THR A 231 6.63 -11.60 -12.29
C THR A 231 5.43 -11.23 -11.44
N THR A 232 4.81 -12.22 -10.80
CA THR A 232 3.78 -11.98 -9.77
C THR A 232 4.31 -12.39 -8.41
N VAL A 233 3.96 -11.63 -7.37
CA VAL A 233 4.34 -11.94 -5.99
C VAL A 233 3.16 -11.63 -5.07
N GLU A 234 2.74 -12.61 -4.27
CA GLU A 234 1.61 -12.44 -3.35
C GLU A 234 1.92 -11.42 -2.24
N LYS A 235 3.17 -11.40 -1.76
CA LYS A 235 3.62 -10.46 -0.72
C LYS A 235 5.08 -10.10 -0.88
N ILE A 236 5.41 -8.82 -0.77
CA ILE A 236 6.78 -8.30 -0.77
C ILE A 236 6.99 -7.42 0.46
N ILE A 237 8.11 -7.58 1.14
CA ILE A 237 8.55 -6.65 2.18
C ILE A 237 9.98 -6.23 1.89
N HIS A 238 10.22 -4.92 1.86
CA HIS A 238 11.54 -4.33 1.77
C HIS A 238 12.00 -3.88 3.15
N PHE A 239 13.28 -4.08 3.43
CA PHE A 239 13.91 -3.75 4.70
C PHE A 239 15.08 -2.78 4.52
N ASP A 240 15.25 -1.90 5.49
CA ASP A 240 16.50 -1.20 5.77
C ASP A 240 17.04 -1.72 7.11
N GLY A 241 18.05 -2.58 7.03
CA GLY A 241 18.52 -3.36 8.17
C GLY A 241 17.44 -4.31 8.69
N ASP A 242 16.98 -4.08 9.93
CA ASP A 242 15.97 -4.92 10.59
C ASP A 242 14.57 -4.29 10.56
N MET A 243 14.45 -3.11 9.94
CA MET A 243 13.24 -2.30 9.90
C MET A 243 12.59 -2.39 8.52
N PRO A 244 11.29 -2.72 8.42
CA PRO A 244 10.56 -2.66 7.17
C PRO A 244 10.43 -1.20 6.73
N ILE A 245 10.60 -0.97 5.43
CA ILE A 245 10.40 0.35 4.80
C ILE A 245 9.22 0.33 3.83
N LYS A 246 8.84 -0.85 3.32
CA LYS A 246 7.75 -1.01 2.36
C LYS A 246 7.16 -2.41 2.48
N TYR A 247 5.84 -2.50 2.44
CA TYR A 247 5.10 -3.76 2.37
C TYR A 247 4.10 -3.66 1.21
N GLU A 248 4.04 -4.69 0.37
CA GLU A 248 3.13 -4.77 -0.78
C GLU A 248 2.46 -6.15 -0.87
N GLU A 249 1.20 -6.16 -1.31
CA GLU A 249 0.40 -7.37 -1.59
C GLU A 249 -0.02 -7.42 -3.07
N ASP A 250 -0.14 -8.63 -3.61
CA ASP A 250 -0.53 -8.96 -4.98
C ASP A 250 0.18 -8.08 -6.02
N VAL A 251 1.51 -8.14 -6.02
CA VAL A 251 2.37 -7.35 -6.89
C VAL A 251 2.52 -8.04 -8.23
N THR A 252 2.40 -7.28 -9.31
CA THR A 252 2.76 -7.70 -10.67
C THR A 252 3.83 -6.75 -11.21
N PHE A 253 4.98 -7.28 -11.58
CA PHE A 253 6.00 -6.57 -12.34
C PHE A 253 5.86 -6.92 -13.81
N CYS A 254 5.79 -5.90 -14.65
CA CYS A 254 5.67 -6.05 -16.09
C CYS A 254 7.04 -5.85 -16.77
N PRO A 255 7.20 -6.38 -18.00
CA PRO A 255 8.48 -6.30 -18.74
C PRO A 255 8.91 -4.88 -19.07
N ASP A 256 7.96 -3.97 -19.21
CA ASP A 256 8.22 -2.56 -19.46
C ASP A 256 8.70 -1.81 -18.22
N SER A 257 8.92 -2.48 -17.08
CA SER A 257 9.21 -1.89 -15.77
C SER A 257 8.03 -1.19 -15.11
N SER A 258 6.80 -1.36 -15.62
CA SER A 258 5.61 -1.00 -14.85
C SER A 258 5.36 -2.00 -13.72
N PHE A 259 4.68 -1.56 -12.67
CA PHE A 259 4.19 -2.45 -11.63
C PHE A 259 2.79 -2.08 -11.18
N ILE A 260 2.09 -3.09 -10.65
CA ILE A 260 0.76 -2.96 -10.04
C ILE A 260 0.80 -3.67 -8.70
N SER A 261 0.17 -3.12 -7.67
CA SER A 261 -0.03 -3.76 -6.38
C SER A 261 -1.44 -3.50 -5.86
N SER A 262 -2.08 -4.52 -5.28
CA SER A 262 -3.42 -4.36 -4.69
C SER A 262 -3.37 -3.50 -3.42
N THR A 263 -2.30 -3.62 -2.64
CA THR A 263 -2.13 -2.87 -1.40
C THR A 263 -0.66 -2.56 -1.15
N ARG A 264 -0.36 -1.31 -0.82
CA ARG A 264 0.98 -0.85 -0.46
C ARG A 264 0.96 -0.09 0.86
N ALA A 265 1.97 -0.28 1.70
CA ALA A 265 2.26 0.61 2.83
C ALA A 265 3.75 0.95 2.87
N ASP A 266 4.05 2.23 3.09
CA ASP A 266 5.41 2.72 3.31
C ASP A 266 5.60 3.03 4.81
N PHE A 267 6.80 2.76 5.31
CA PHE A 267 7.17 2.90 6.71
C PHE A 267 8.39 3.81 6.87
N GLU A 268 8.43 4.55 7.97
CA GLU A 268 9.55 5.36 8.41
C GLU A 268 9.71 5.17 9.92
N ASP A 269 10.92 4.84 10.37
CA ASP A 269 11.23 4.54 11.78
C ASP A 269 10.30 3.49 12.44
N GLY A 270 9.78 2.55 11.64
CA GLY A 270 8.83 1.51 12.09
C GLY A 270 7.38 1.98 12.24
N GLU A 271 7.10 3.26 11.98
CA GLU A 271 5.75 3.80 11.87
C GLU A 271 5.32 3.84 10.41
N ILE A 272 4.02 3.68 10.15
CA ILE A 272 3.48 3.85 8.81
C ILE A 272 3.35 5.32 8.47
N ILE A 273 3.78 5.69 7.28
CA ILE A 273 3.64 7.04 6.74
C ILE A 273 2.63 7.10 5.60
N SER A 274 2.42 5.97 4.90
CA SER A 274 1.49 5.89 3.78
C SER A 274 0.79 4.53 3.73
N TYR A 275 -0.45 4.54 3.25
CA TYR A 275 -1.18 3.34 2.85
C TYR A 275 -1.91 3.62 1.54
N ALA A 276 -1.76 2.75 0.54
CA ALA A 276 -2.42 2.86 -0.76
C ALA A 276 -3.12 1.55 -1.16
N GLN A 277 -4.22 1.68 -1.89
CA GLN A 277 -4.95 0.59 -2.52
C GLN A 277 -4.95 0.75 -4.03
N ASP A 278 -4.80 -0.37 -4.73
CA ASP A 278 -4.72 -0.47 -6.19
C ASP A 278 -3.72 0.55 -6.74
N SER A 279 -2.47 0.44 -6.29
CA SER A 279 -1.38 1.30 -6.75
C SER A 279 -0.80 0.80 -8.06
N SER A 280 -0.45 1.70 -8.96
CA SER A 280 0.21 1.38 -10.21
C SER A 280 1.25 2.44 -10.57
N GLU A 281 2.40 2.01 -11.04
CA GLU A 281 3.42 2.88 -11.62
C GLU A 281 3.78 2.36 -13.01
N THR A 282 3.86 3.24 -13.99
CA THR A 282 4.30 2.89 -15.35
C THR A 282 5.74 3.32 -15.57
N ALA A 283 6.41 2.68 -16.54
CA ALA A 283 7.79 2.97 -16.93
C ALA A 283 8.07 4.44 -17.24
N ASN A 284 7.07 5.15 -17.79
CA ASN A 284 7.19 6.56 -18.16
C ASN A 284 6.89 7.52 -17.00
N GLY A 285 6.73 7.03 -15.76
CA GLY A 285 6.53 7.85 -14.57
C GLY A 285 5.08 8.28 -14.34
N ARG A 286 4.09 7.58 -14.90
CA ARG A 286 2.69 7.73 -14.47
C ARG A 286 2.54 6.94 -13.18
N ASP A 287 2.00 7.56 -12.14
CA ASP A 287 1.76 6.94 -10.83
C ASP A 287 0.29 7.16 -10.45
N GLY A 288 -0.32 6.18 -9.80
CA GLY A 288 -1.73 6.25 -9.47
C GLY A 288 -2.12 5.30 -8.36
N PHE A 289 -3.22 5.65 -7.68
CA PHE A 289 -3.83 4.79 -6.66
C PHE A 289 -5.33 5.03 -6.59
N LYS A 290 -6.08 3.96 -6.33
CA LYS A 290 -7.53 4.07 -6.10
C LYS A 290 -7.83 4.80 -4.80
N ARG A 291 -7.06 4.51 -3.75
CA ARG A 291 -7.17 5.19 -2.45
C ARG A 291 -5.81 5.35 -1.82
N ARG A 292 -5.59 6.47 -1.12
CA ARG A 292 -4.41 6.68 -0.27
C ARG A 292 -4.79 7.30 1.07
N ILE A 293 -4.06 6.92 2.10
CA ILE A 293 -4.03 7.56 3.42
C ILE A 293 -2.58 7.94 3.72
N LEU A 294 -2.36 9.18 4.14
CA LEU A 294 -1.07 9.62 4.68
C LEU A 294 -1.18 9.87 6.19
N PHE A 295 -0.06 9.61 6.87
CA PHE A 295 0.09 9.82 8.29
C PHE A 295 1.24 10.79 8.55
N GLU A 296 1.04 11.70 9.51
CA GLU A 296 2.07 12.58 10.05
C GLU A 296 2.13 12.38 11.56
N ASN A 297 3.30 12.00 12.09
CA ASN A 297 3.51 11.72 13.52
C ASN A 297 2.47 10.72 14.08
N GLY A 298 2.24 9.63 13.36
CA GLY A 298 1.25 8.59 13.68
C GLY A 298 -0.22 9.04 13.61
N LYS A 299 -0.51 10.29 13.21
CA LYS A 299 -1.87 10.83 13.07
C LYS A 299 -2.24 10.93 11.60
N LEU A 300 -3.53 10.80 11.31
CA LEU A 300 -4.06 11.01 9.97
C LEU A 300 -3.76 12.43 9.51
N ALA A 301 -3.25 12.55 8.29
CA ALA A 301 -2.94 13.81 7.63
C ALA A 301 -3.76 14.00 6.35
N LEU A 302 -3.91 12.94 5.54
CA LEU A 302 -4.57 13.03 4.24
C LEU A 302 -5.34 11.73 3.91
N TYR A 303 -6.47 11.88 3.24
CA TYR A 303 -7.14 10.82 2.49
C TYR A 303 -7.37 11.28 1.05
N GLN A 304 -7.17 10.41 0.07
CA GLN A 304 -7.42 10.68 -1.35
C GLN A 304 -8.05 9.48 -2.07
N GLU A 305 -8.91 9.75 -3.06
CA GLU A 305 -9.50 8.77 -3.98
C GLU A 305 -9.12 9.11 -5.43
N ASP A 306 -8.91 8.07 -6.24
CA ASP A 306 -8.66 8.14 -7.69
C ASP A 306 -7.56 9.13 -8.08
N PHE A 307 -6.38 9.00 -7.44
CA PHE A 307 -5.25 9.84 -7.77
C PHE A 307 -4.53 9.33 -9.00
N GLU A 308 -4.13 10.27 -9.86
CA GLU A 308 -3.26 10.00 -10.99
C GLU A 308 -2.26 11.14 -11.12
N LYS A 309 -0.99 10.81 -11.25
CA LYS A 309 0.11 11.71 -11.62
C LYS A 309 0.63 11.30 -12.99
N ARG A 310 0.78 12.28 -13.87
CA ARG A 310 1.28 12.10 -15.24
C ARG A 310 2.79 12.38 -15.31
N PRO A 311 3.46 11.93 -16.38
CA PRO A 311 4.91 12.12 -16.56
C PRO A 311 5.37 13.57 -16.58
N ASP A 312 4.49 14.51 -16.96
CA ASP A 312 4.78 15.94 -16.99
C ASP A 312 4.65 16.61 -15.61
N TYR A 313 4.42 15.83 -14.54
CA TYR A 313 4.14 16.28 -13.17
C TYR A 313 2.74 16.85 -12.95
N SER A 314 1.86 16.88 -13.95
CA SER A 314 0.43 17.15 -13.69
C SER A 314 -0.19 16.03 -12.87
N TYR A 315 -1.17 16.34 -12.03
CA TYR A 315 -1.88 15.34 -11.25
C TYR A 315 -3.31 15.72 -10.93
N GLU A 316 -4.14 14.71 -10.67
CA GLU A 316 -5.56 14.88 -10.36
C GLU A 316 -5.98 13.91 -9.26
N PHE A 317 -7.09 14.24 -8.58
CA PHE A 317 -7.78 13.31 -7.69
C PHE A 317 -9.28 13.61 -7.64
N SER A 318 -10.09 12.57 -7.47
CA SER A 318 -11.55 12.73 -7.44
C SER A 318 -12.03 13.34 -6.12
N LYS A 319 -11.47 12.88 -5.00
CA LYS A 319 -11.82 13.36 -3.65
C LYS A 319 -10.63 13.38 -2.72
N SER A 320 -10.67 14.30 -1.77
CA SER A 320 -9.72 14.34 -0.67
C SER A 320 -10.32 14.82 0.63
N ILE A 321 -9.76 14.37 1.76
CA ILE A 321 -9.98 14.94 3.08
C ILE A 321 -8.62 15.25 3.72
N ASP A 322 -8.41 16.52 4.05
CA ASP A 322 -7.29 16.96 4.88
C ASP A 322 -7.64 16.83 6.35
N PHE A 323 -6.65 16.43 7.13
CA PHE A 323 -6.74 16.31 8.57
C PHE A 323 -5.72 17.24 9.23
N GLU A 324 -6.14 17.90 10.31
CA GLU A 324 -5.22 18.61 11.20
C GLU A 324 -5.32 17.98 12.58
N ASN A 325 -4.19 17.46 13.07
CA ASN A 325 -4.14 16.70 14.32
C ASN A 325 -5.15 15.54 14.36
N GLY A 326 -5.33 14.85 13.23
CA GLY A 326 -6.26 13.72 13.09
C GLY A 326 -7.75 14.10 13.06
N ARG A 327 -8.08 15.38 12.91
CA ARG A 327 -9.47 15.87 12.77
C ARG A 327 -9.71 16.39 11.36
N GLU A 328 -10.86 16.05 10.79
CA GLU A 328 -11.26 16.48 9.46
C GLU A 328 -11.33 18.01 9.37
N LYS A 329 -10.66 18.60 8.37
CA LYS A 329 -10.60 20.06 8.18
C LYS A 329 -11.13 20.53 6.85
N THR A 330 -10.72 19.88 5.78
CA THR A 330 -11.10 20.29 4.43
C THR A 330 -11.49 19.04 3.66
N TYR A 331 -12.64 19.11 2.99
CA TYR A 331 -13.01 18.16 1.94
C TYR A 331 -12.82 18.83 0.59
N MET A 332 -12.25 18.12 -0.38
CA MET A 332 -12.08 18.59 -1.75
C MET A 332 -12.61 17.55 -2.73
N GLU A 333 -13.09 18.02 -3.88
CA GLU A 333 -13.60 17.20 -4.98
C GLU A 333 -13.19 17.80 -6.33
N GLY A 334 -12.78 16.93 -7.24
CA GLY A 334 -12.36 17.29 -8.61
C GLY A 334 -11.17 18.24 -8.61
N PHE A 335 -10.04 17.80 -8.04
CA PHE A 335 -8.78 18.54 -8.11
C PHE A 335 -8.01 18.16 -9.36
N GLU A 336 -7.44 19.15 -10.05
CA GLU A 336 -6.50 18.99 -11.15
C GLU A 336 -5.40 20.05 -11.02
N GLU A 337 -4.13 19.65 -11.16
CA GLU A 337 -2.98 20.55 -11.29
C GLU A 337 -2.26 20.24 -12.60
N LEU A 338 -2.13 21.27 -13.43
CA LEU A 338 -1.40 21.20 -14.70
C LEU A 338 0.06 21.61 -14.48
N SER A 339 0.97 20.97 -15.21
CA SER A 339 2.42 21.15 -15.05
C SER A 339 2.91 22.58 -15.33
N ASP A 340 2.22 23.27 -16.24
CA ASP A 340 2.50 24.62 -16.71
C ASP A 340 1.27 25.54 -16.64
N GLY A 341 0.25 25.15 -15.87
CA GLY A 341 -1.05 25.80 -15.84
C GLY A 341 -1.62 26.04 -14.43
N PRO A 342 -2.84 26.59 -14.36
CA PRO A 342 -3.52 26.80 -13.10
C PRO A 342 -3.98 25.47 -12.50
N SER A 343 -3.92 25.35 -11.17
CA SER A 343 -4.61 24.27 -10.46
C SER A 343 -6.07 24.62 -10.28
N ARG A 344 -6.96 23.63 -10.36
CA ARG A 344 -8.40 23.80 -10.22
C ARG A 344 -8.97 22.85 -9.19
N ILE A 345 -9.96 23.33 -8.45
CA ILE A 345 -10.80 22.54 -7.55
C ILE A 345 -12.26 22.82 -7.87
N ASP A 346 -12.99 21.78 -8.24
CA ASP A 346 -14.42 21.91 -8.53
C ASP A 346 -15.22 22.29 -7.28
N LYS A 347 -14.88 21.67 -6.13
CA LYS A 347 -15.56 21.93 -4.87
C LYS A 347 -14.64 21.75 -3.67
N MET A 348 -14.67 22.71 -2.76
CA MET A 348 -13.99 22.66 -1.46
C MET A 348 -15.00 22.94 -0.34
N ILE A 349 -14.90 22.20 0.76
CA ILE A 349 -15.71 22.40 1.95
C ILE A 349 -14.78 22.50 3.17
N LYS A 350 -14.87 23.63 3.88
CA LYS A 350 -14.17 23.80 5.16
C LYS A 350 -15.06 23.30 6.27
N LEU A 351 -14.50 22.51 7.17
CA LEU A 351 -15.19 21.86 8.27
C LEU A 351 -14.82 22.52 9.60
N GLU A 352 -15.83 22.69 10.46
CA GLU A 352 -15.67 23.06 11.86
C GLU A 352 -16.51 22.11 12.71
N ASN A 353 -15.90 21.42 13.68
CA ASN A 353 -16.57 20.40 14.50
C ASN A 353 -17.31 19.34 13.67
N LYS A 354 -16.71 18.91 12.54
CA LYS A 354 -17.27 17.94 11.58
C LYS A 354 -18.50 18.42 10.80
N LEU A 355 -18.82 19.71 10.89
CA LEU A 355 -19.90 20.32 10.15
C LEU A 355 -19.34 21.27 9.08
N PRO A 356 -19.94 21.32 7.88
CA PRO A 356 -19.58 22.30 6.87
C PRO A 356 -19.77 23.72 7.39
N LYS A 357 -18.70 24.50 7.36
CA LYS A 357 -18.68 25.94 7.70
C LYS A 357 -18.79 26.81 6.45
N SER A 358 -18.04 26.45 5.41
CA SER A 358 -18.06 27.14 4.12
C SER A 358 -17.93 26.15 2.97
N VAL A 359 -18.62 26.42 1.87
CA VAL A 359 -18.52 25.66 0.61
C VAL A 359 -18.07 26.62 -0.49
N ILE A 360 -17.07 26.21 -1.26
CA ILE A 360 -16.47 26.97 -2.35
C ILE A 360 -16.58 26.12 -3.61
N PHE A 361 -17.04 26.72 -4.71
CA PHE A 361 -17.10 26.06 -6.02
C PHE A 361 -16.25 26.80 -7.05
N GLY A 362 -15.56 26.04 -7.90
CA GLY A 362 -14.79 26.57 -9.03
C GLY A 362 -13.63 27.45 -8.56
N LEU A 363 -12.71 26.86 -7.80
CA LEU A 363 -11.52 27.53 -7.30
C LEU A 363 -10.35 27.25 -8.24
N ASP A 364 -9.88 28.30 -8.93
CA ASP A 364 -8.69 28.24 -9.77
C ASP A 364 -7.52 28.93 -9.07
N PHE A 365 -6.34 28.36 -9.06
CA PHE A 365 -5.10 28.96 -8.54
C PHE A 365 -4.24 29.45 -9.70
N GLY A 366 -3.52 30.57 -9.53
CA GLY A 366 -2.59 31.06 -10.57
C GLY A 366 -3.24 31.82 -11.74
N VAL A 367 -4.49 32.28 -11.61
CA VAL A 367 -5.19 33.14 -12.58
C VAL A 367 -5.54 34.51 -12.02
N GLU A 368 -5.58 35.57 -12.85
CA GLU A 368 -5.83 36.95 -12.42
C GLU A 368 -7.28 37.24 -11.98
N LYS A 369 -8.25 36.42 -12.39
CA LYS A 369 -9.67 36.58 -12.03
C LYS A 369 -10.31 35.23 -11.73
N HIS A 370 -10.85 35.09 -10.53
CA HIS A 370 -11.54 33.88 -10.08
C HIS A 370 -13.07 34.04 -10.15
N ALA A 371 -13.76 33.01 -10.63
CA ALA A 371 -15.22 32.92 -10.59
C ALA A 371 -15.67 32.02 -9.42
N GLU A 372 -15.07 32.19 -8.24
CA GLU A 372 -15.43 31.38 -7.07
C GLU A 372 -16.83 31.74 -6.55
N LYS A 373 -17.61 30.71 -6.21
CA LYS A 373 -18.86 30.88 -5.47
C LYS A 373 -18.67 30.38 -4.05
N ILE A 374 -18.68 31.31 -3.09
CA ILE A 374 -18.53 31.01 -1.67
C ILE A 374 -19.90 31.06 -0.99
N PHE A 375 -20.21 30.02 -0.24
CA PHE A 375 -21.36 29.94 0.64
C PHE A 375 -20.88 29.73 2.08
N GLU A 376 -21.45 30.47 3.03
CA GLU A 376 -21.16 30.36 4.47
C GLU A 376 -22.42 29.99 5.25
N ASP A 377 -22.27 29.18 6.31
CA ASP A 377 -23.36 28.90 7.25
C ASP A 377 -23.50 30.07 8.26
N VAL A 378 -24.64 30.75 8.22
CA VAL A 378 -25.03 31.79 9.17
C VAL A 378 -26.25 31.30 9.93
N ASN A 379 -26.05 30.80 11.15
CA ASN A 379 -27.10 30.28 12.04
C ASN A 379 -28.01 29.21 11.40
N GLY A 380 -27.45 28.33 10.57
CA GLY A 380 -28.16 27.25 9.89
C GLY A 380 -28.64 27.59 8.48
N ILE A 381 -28.42 28.83 8.01
CA ILE A 381 -28.80 29.32 6.69
C ILE A 381 -27.54 29.50 5.84
N TRP A 382 -27.52 28.90 4.65
CA TRP A 382 -26.41 29.06 3.70
C TRP A 382 -26.58 30.30 2.86
N VAL A 383 -25.57 31.15 2.92
CA VAL A 383 -25.59 32.48 2.33
C VAL A 383 -24.45 32.60 1.33
N GLN A 384 -24.76 32.95 0.08
CA GLN A 384 -23.72 33.27 -0.90
C GLN A 384 -23.11 34.63 -0.56
N VAL A 385 -21.80 34.63 -0.28
CA VAL A 385 -21.02 35.83 0.01
C VAL A 385 -20.23 36.25 -1.21
N LYS A 386 -20.25 37.55 -1.52
CA LYS A 386 -19.39 38.12 -2.56
C LYS A 386 -18.09 38.57 -1.90
N LYS A 387 -16.96 37.98 -2.31
CA LYS A 387 -15.65 38.56 -2.01
C LYS A 387 -15.50 39.81 -2.88
N ASN A 388 -15.41 40.97 -2.26
CA ASN A 388 -14.90 42.14 -2.96
C ASN A 388 -13.38 41.94 -3.03
N ASN A 389 -12.87 41.56 -4.21
CA ASN A 389 -11.45 41.68 -4.51
C ASN A 389 -11.10 43.15 -4.72
#